data_AF-A0AA42XN01-F1
#
_entry.id   AF-A0AA42XN01-F1
#
_cell.length_a   1.000
_cell.length_b   1.000
_cell.length_c   1.000
_cell.angle_alpha   90.00
_cell.angle_beta   90.00
_cell.angle_gamma   90.00
#
_symmetry.space_group_name_H-M   'P 1'
#
loop_
_entity.id
_entity.type
_entity.pdbx_description
1 polymer ?
#
loop_
_entity_poly.entity_id
_entity_poly.type
_entity_poly.pdbx_seq_one_letter_code
_entity_poly.pdbx_strand_id
1 'polypeptide(L)'
;MKKDISPSLRSLLVEIAAKHNLLLPENGVRYLVERDRESLIDALLEELSESGLGPDDEPNQRGIEIEEIIDFVGPVVDRPDASGD
;
A
#
# COMPACT_ATOMS: atom_id res chain seq x y z
N MET A 1 6.45 16.85 1.00
CA MET A 1 5.17 16.99 0.26
C MET A 1 4.19 16.02 0.85
N LYS A 2 2.93 16.42 1.12
CA LYS A 2 1.90 15.44 1.46
C LYS A 2 1.72 14.59 0.20
N LYS A 3 2.16 13.33 0.23
CA LYS A 3 1.79 12.36 -0.81
C LYS A 3 0.28 12.19 -0.67
N ASP A 4 -0.49 12.80 -1.56
CA ASP A 4 -1.90 12.49 -1.73
C ASP A 4 -1.94 11.44 -2.84
N ILE A 5 -2.59 10.31 -2.59
CA ILE A 5 -2.76 9.29 -3.63
C ILE A 5 -3.80 9.76 -4.63
N SER A 6 -3.60 9.40 -5.89
CA SER A 6 -4.58 9.70 -6.93
C SER A 6 -5.92 8.97 -6.64
N PRO A 7 -7.03 9.47 -7.19
CA PRO A 7 -8.35 8.83 -7.02
C PRO A 7 -8.37 7.37 -7.51
N SER A 8 -7.62 7.05 -8.58
CA SER A 8 -7.52 5.69 -9.10
C SER A 8 -6.84 4.74 -8.11
N LEU A 9 -5.70 5.16 -7.53
CA LEU A 9 -5.01 4.39 -6.49
C LEU A 9 -5.87 4.24 -5.24
N ARG A 10 -6.66 5.26 -4.88
CA ARG A 10 -7.61 5.17 -3.76
C ARG A 10 -8.71 4.15 -4.02
N SER A 11 -9.25 4.11 -5.24
CA SER A 11 -10.25 3.11 -5.63
C SER A 11 -9.66 1.70 -5.57
N LEU A 12 -8.45 1.49 -6.10
CA LEU A 12 -7.77 0.19 -6.06
C LEU A 12 -7.47 -0.26 -4.62
N LEU A 13 -6.99 0.66 -3.77
CA LEU A 13 -6.76 0.40 -2.35
C LEU A 13 -8.04 -0.05 -1.62
N VAL A 14 -9.18 0.60 -1.89
CA VAL A 14 -10.47 0.23 -1.30
C VAL A 14 -10.94 -1.13 -1.80
N GLU A 15 -10.75 -1.42 -3.10
CA GLU A 15 -11.06 -2.73 -3.69
C GLU A 15 -10.28 -3.86 -3.01
N ILE A 16 -8.95 -3.70 -2.89
CA ILE A 16 -8.08 -4.70 -2.28
C ILE A 16 -8.39 -4.88 -0.79
N ALA A 17 -8.57 -3.77 -0.05
CA ALA A 17 -8.96 -3.85 1.35
C ALA A 17 -10.29 -4.59 1.53
N ALA A 18 -11.29 -4.32 0.68
CA ALA A 18 -12.57 -5.03 0.72
C ALA A 18 -12.43 -6.52 0.40
N LYS A 19 -11.60 -6.89 -0.60
CA LYS A 19 -11.31 -8.30 -0.96
C LYS A 19 -10.74 -9.08 0.23
N HIS A 20 -9.89 -8.43 1.03
CA HIS A 20 -9.24 -9.04 2.21
C HIS A 20 -9.99 -8.78 3.53
N ASN A 21 -11.22 -8.24 3.49
CA ASN A 21 -12.04 -7.89 4.67
C ASN A 21 -11.34 -6.92 5.65
N LEU A 22 -10.51 -6.02 5.13
CA LEU A 22 -9.85 -4.97 5.89
C LEU A 22 -10.71 -3.70 5.92
N LEU A 23 -10.83 -3.10 7.10
CA LEU A 23 -11.56 -1.85 7.28
C LEU A 23 -10.60 -0.66 7.15
N LEU A 24 -10.76 0.13 6.10
CA LEU A 24 -10.02 1.38 5.95
C LEU A 24 -10.74 2.50 6.71
N PRO A 25 -10.04 3.24 7.60
CA PRO A 25 -10.63 4.37 8.29
C PRO A 25 -10.98 5.49 7.31
N GLU A 26 -12.07 6.21 7.57
CA GLU A 26 -12.52 7.33 6.74
C GLU A 26 -11.48 8.45 6.63
N ASN A 27 -10.64 8.61 7.67
CA ASN A 27 -9.54 9.57 7.71
C ASN A 27 -8.31 9.13 6.88
N GLY A 28 -8.36 7.95 6.25
CA GLY A 28 -7.32 7.42 5.38
C GLY A 28 -6.28 6.55 6.08
N VAL A 29 -5.49 5.83 5.28
CA VAL A 29 -4.52 4.80 5.72
C VAL A 29 -3.47 5.29 6.72
N ARG A 30 -3.26 6.61 6.83
CA ARG A 30 -2.31 7.20 7.80
C ARG A 30 -2.74 7.04 9.26
N TYR A 31 -4.01 6.71 9.50
CA TYR A 31 -4.57 6.49 10.83
C TYR A 31 -4.80 5.00 11.13
N LEU A 32 -4.32 4.09 10.26
CA LEU A 32 -4.32 2.66 10.56
C LEU A 32 -3.36 2.39 11.72
N VAL A 33 -3.79 1.54 12.65
CA VAL A 33 -2.89 0.98 13.67
C VAL A 33 -1.88 0.05 13.00
N GLU A 34 -0.71 -0.14 13.61
CA GLU A 34 0.40 -0.90 13.01
C GLU A 34 -0.04 -2.27 12.49
N ARG A 35 -0.81 -3.02 13.28
CA ARG A 35 -1.33 -4.34 12.89
C ARG A 35 -2.20 -4.31 11.63
N ASP A 36 -3.11 -3.35 11.52
CA ASP A 36 -4.03 -3.25 10.38
C ASP A 36 -3.27 -2.77 9.14
N ARG A 37 -2.25 -1.93 9.35
CA ARG A 37 -1.34 -1.46 8.32
C ARG A 37 -0.45 -2.58 7.78
N GLU A 38 0.09 -3.43 8.65
CA GLU A 38 0.81 -4.65 8.27
C GLU A 38 -0.10 -5.60 7.47
N SER A 39 -1.31 -5.85 7.98
CA SER A 39 -2.30 -6.70 7.28
C SER A 39 -2.67 -6.16 5.90
N LEU A 40 -2.74 -4.83 5.74
CA LEU A 40 -2.96 -4.18 4.46
C LEU A 40 -1.76 -4.34 3.52
N ILE A 41 -0.52 -4.24 4.02
CA ILE A 41 0.69 -4.45 3.23
C ILE A 41 0.75 -5.91 2.74
N ASP A 42 0.46 -6.88 3.61
CA ASP A 42 0.40 -8.29 3.23
C ASP A 42 -0.63 -8.55 2.12
N ALA A 43 -1.82 -7.96 2.23
CA ALA A 43 -2.86 -8.05 1.20
C ALA A 43 -2.41 -7.45 -0.14
N LEU A 44 -1.74 -6.30 -0.12
CA LEU A 44 -1.20 -5.66 -1.32
C LEU A 44 -0.09 -6.51 -1.95
N LEU A 45 0.79 -7.12 -1.15
CA LEU A 45 1.84 -8.00 -1.64
C LEU A 45 1.28 -9.30 -2.25
N GLU A 46 0.22 -9.86 -1.67
CA GLU A 46 -0.49 -11.00 -2.24
C GLU A 46 -1.07 -10.63 -3.61
N GLU A 47 -1.80 -9.52 -3.71
CA GLU A 47 -2.34 -9.01 -4.98
C GLU A 47 -1.27 -8.71 -6.02
N LEU A 48 -0.11 -8.16 -5.60
CA LEU A 48 1.01 -7.90 -6.50
C LEU A 48 1.58 -9.21 -7.07
N SER A 49 1.68 -10.25 -6.24
CA SER A 49 2.15 -11.56 -6.69
C SER A 49 1.17 -12.23 -7.65
N GLU A 50 -0.14 -12.03 -7.48
CA GLU A 50 -1.17 -12.56 -8.38
C GLU A 50 -1.27 -11.76 -9.69
N SER A 51 -1.08 -10.44 -9.61
CA SER A 51 -1.21 -9.51 -10.74
C SER A 51 0.09 -9.34 -11.52
N GLY A 52 1.17 -10.02 -11.13
CA GLY A 52 2.53 -9.53 -11.29
C GLY A 52 3.18 -9.63 -12.67
N LEU A 53 2.53 -10.21 -13.70
CA LEU A 53 3.21 -10.43 -14.99
C LEU A 53 2.33 -10.05 -16.18
N GLY A 54 2.83 -9.09 -16.95
CA GLY A 54 2.44 -8.81 -18.33
C GLY A 54 3.08 -9.81 -19.30
N PRO A 55 2.83 -9.66 -20.60
CA PRO A 55 3.29 -10.61 -21.62
C PRO A 55 4.82 -10.77 -21.73
N ASP A 56 5.59 -9.83 -21.16
CA ASP A 56 7.06 -9.80 -21.19
C ASP A 56 7.69 -9.90 -19.78
N ASP A 57 7.03 -10.54 -18.82
CA ASP A 57 7.46 -10.66 -17.41
C ASP A 57 7.63 -9.29 -16.67
N GLU A 58 7.13 -8.19 -17.24
CA GLU A 58 7.03 -6.90 -16.57
C GLU A 58 5.77 -6.82 -15.69
N PRO A 59 5.77 -6.08 -14.57
CA PRO A 59 4.53 -5.84 -13.83
C PRO A 59 3.52 -5.15 -14.74
N ASN A 60 2.29 -5.68 -14.77
CA ASN A 60 1.21 -5.02 -15.48
C ASN A 60 0.82 -3.69 -14.78
N GLN A 61 -0.03 -2.89 -15.42
CA GLN A 61 -0.46 -1.60 -14.88
C GLN A 61 -1.00 -1.71 -13.44
N ARG A 62 -1.75 -2.79 -13.14
CA ARG A 62 -2.29 -3.05 -11.80
C ARG A 62 -1.16 -3.31 -10.80
N GLY A 63 -0.14 -4.07 -11.17
CA GLY A 63 1.05 -4.30 -10.35
C GLY A 63 1.79 -3.00 -10.02
N ILE A 64 1.98 -2.12 -11.01
CA ILE A 64 2.61 -0.79 -10.81
C ILE A 64 1.79 0.04 -9.81
N GLU A 65 0.47 0.08 -9.98
CA GLU A 65 -0.42 0.82 -9.07
C GLU A 65 -0.38 0.27 -7.64
N ILE A 66 -0.27 -1.06 -7.47
CA ILE A 66 -0.12 -1.70 -6.15
C ILE A 66 1.21 -1.31 -5.50
N GLU A 67 2.32 -1.31 -6.24
CA GLU A 67 3.62 -0.85 -5.72
C GLU A 67 3.57 0.61 -5.24
N GLU A 68 2.91 1.50 -5.99
CA GLU A 68 2.72 2.89 -5.58
C GLU A 68 1.88 3.00 -4.30
N ILE A 69 0.86 2.16 -4.13
CA ILE A 69 0.06 2.10 -2.90
C ILE A 69 0.92 1.58 -1.74
N ILE A 70 1.76 0.57 -1.95
CA ILE A 70 2.67 0.05 -0.92
C ILE A 70 3.67 1.14 -0.48
N ASP A 71 4.25 1.91 -1.41
CA ASP A 71 5.15 3.02 -1.09
C ASP A 71 4.41 4.16 -0.35
N PHE A 72 3.12 4.35 -0.64
CA PHE A 72 2.28 5.31 0.08
C PHE A 72 1.88 4.84 1.50
N VAL A 73 1.52 3.57 1.64
CA VAL A 73 1.17 2.93 2.91
C VAL A 73 2.41 2.61 3.74
N GLY A 74 3.59 2.59 3.10
CA GLY A 74 4.91 2.13 3.53
C GLY A 74 5.33 2.55 4.93
N PRO A 75 6.34 1.86 5.51
CA PRO A 75 6.65 1.91 6.94
C PRO A 75 6.62 3.34 7.46
N VAL A 76 5.92 3.56 8.58
CA VAL A 76 6.23 4.71 9.43
C VAL A 76 7.66 4.44 9.89
N VAL A 77 8.64 4.77 9.05
CA VAL A 77 10.04 4.87 9.45
C VAL A 77 10.10 6.10 10.34
N ASP A 78 9.70 5.92 11.60
CA ASP A 78 10.24 6.75 12.66
C ASP A 78 11.72 6.36 12.77
N ARG A 79 12.59 7.15 12.13
CA ARG A 79 13.85 7.67 12.70
C ARG A 79 14.80 8.21 11.64
N PRO A 80 15.38 9.38 11.91
CA PRO A 80 16.80 9.46 12.12
C PRO A 80 17.03 9.49 13.63
N ASP A 81 17.23 8.33 14.24
CA ASP A 81 18.03 8.26 15.45
C ASP A 81 19.46 8.42 14.95
N ALA A 82 19.83 9.67 14.77
CA ALA A 82 21.21 10.06 14.84
C ALA A 82 21.63 9.87 16.30
N SER A 83 21.88 8.62 16.67
CA SER A 83 22.88 8.31 17.70
C SER A 83 24.21 8.82 17.15
N GLY A 84 24.56 10.03 17.55
CA GLY A 84 25.84 10.66 17.27
C GLY A 84 26.26 11.46 18.49
N ASP A 85 26.87 10.76 19.45
CA ASP A 85 27.86 11.34 20.38
C ASP A 85 29.23 10.75 19.99
#